data_AF-A0AAI9C1S6-F1
#
_entry.id   AF-A0AAI9C1S6-F1
#
_cell.length_a   1.000
_cell.length_b   1.000
_cell.length_c   1.000
_cell.angle_alpha   90.00
_cell.angle_beta   90.00
_cell.angle_gamma   90.00
#
_symmetry.space_group_name_H-M   'P 1'
#
loop_
_entity.id
_entity.type
_entity.pdbx_description
1 polymer ?
#
loop_
_entity_poly.entity_id
_entity_poly.type
_entity_poly.pdbx_seq_one_letter_code
_entity_poly.pdbx_strand_id
1 'polypeptide(L)' 'MKGKKEITPFGLRLAPDLKIWLQHQAVDNRRSLNSEIEHRLAKMRAEEEKGTVA' A
#
# COMPACT_ATOMS: atom_id res chain seq x y z
N MET A 1 5.08 10.40 -21.59
CA MET A 1 4.71 9.36 -20.60
C MET A 1 5.98 8.63 -20.19
N LYS A 2 6.45 8.82 -18.95
CA LYS A 2 7.68 8.18 -18.42
C LYS A 2 7.41 6.68 -18.31
N GLY A 3 8.28 5.85 -18.86
CA GLY A 3 8.06 4.41 -19.09
C GLY A 3 7.45 3.69 -17.88
N LYS A 4 6.34 2.98 -18.10
CA LYS A 4 5.76 2.08 -17.10
C LYS A 4 6.81 1.01 -16.82
N LYS A 5 7.46 1.06 -15.64
CA LYS A 5 8.25 -0.08 -15.18
C LYS A 5 7.30 -1.27 -15.12
N GLU A 6 7.62 -2.34 -15.84
CA GLU A 6 6.87 -3.59 -15.72
C GLU A 6 7.15 -4.14 -14.32
N ILE A 7 6.18 -3.98 -13.44
CA ILE A 7 6.22 -4.56 -12.10
C ILE A 7 5.53 -5.92 -12.22
N THR A 8 6.28 -6.99 -11.98
CA THR A 8 5.71 -8.34 -11.90
C THR A 8 4.68 -8.37 -10.78
N PRO A 9 3.41 -8.76 -11.05
CA PRO A 9 2.38 -8.81 -10.03
C PRO A 9 2.78 -9.70 -8.85
N PHE A 10 2.65 -9.18 -7.64
CA PHE A 10 2.89 -9.92 -6.41
C PHE A 10 1.56 -10.47 -5.87
N GLY A 11 1.44 -11.80 -5.81
CA GLY A 11 0.24 -12.50 -5.32
C GLY A 11 0.09 -12.46 -3.81
N LEU A 12 -0.14 -11.27 -3.23
CA LEU A 12 -0.30 -11.08 -1.80
C LEU A 12 -1.56 -11.78 -1.27
N ARG A 13 -1.37 -12.66 -0.28
CA ARG A 13 -2.47 -13.29 0.48
C ARG A 13 -2.77 -12.47 1.73
N LEU A 14 -4.04 -12.15 1.93
CA LEU A 14 -4.52 -11.38 3.09
C LEU A 14 -5.70 -12.11 3.72
N ALA A 15 -5.91 -11.89 5.01
CA ALA A 15 -7.16 -12.26 5.66
C ALA A 15 -8.35 -11.59 4.92
N PRO A 16 -9.49 -12.29 4.74
CA PRO A 16 -10.62 -11.77 3.96
C PRO A 16 -11.11 -10.40 4.46
N ASP A 17 -11.28 -10.25 5.77
CA ASP A 17 -11.80 -9.01 6.37
C ASP A 17 -10.84 -7.84 6.17
N LEU A 18 -9.53 -8.11 6.28
CA LEU A 18 -8.49 -7.10 6.04
C LEU A 18 -8.50 -6.65 4.57
N LYS A 19 -8.68 -7.58 3.63
CA LYS A 19 -8.78 -7.26 2.21
C LYS A 19 -10.00 -6.38 1.92
N ILE A 20 -11.15 -6.73 2.49
CA ILE A 20 -12.39 -5.95 2.34
C ILE A 20 -12.19 -4.54 2.87
N TRP A 21 -11.65 -4.41 4.09
CA TRP A 21 -11.37 -3.12 4.69
C TRP A 21 -10.42 -2.27 3.84
N LEU A 22 -9.32 -2.85 3.32
CA LEU A 22 -8.40 -2.14 2.43
C LEU A 22 -9.05 -1.71 1.11
N GLN A 23 -10.00 -2.50 0.58
CA GLN A 23 -10.74 -2.12 -0.62
C GLN A 23 -11.63 -0.90 -0.38
N HIS A 24 -12.35 -0.84 0.75
CA HIS A 24 -13.13 0.34 1.13
C HIS A 24 -12.25 1.58 1.26
N GLN A 25 -11.13 1.46 1.97
CA GLN A 25 -10.18 2.56 2.15
C GLN A 25 -9.59 3.05 0.81
N ALA A 26 -9.31 2.14 -0.12
CA ALA A 26 -8.82 2.51 -1.45
C ALA A 26 -9.87 3.33 -2.23
N VAL A 27 -11.15 2.95 -2.14
CA VAL A 27 -12.26 3.70 -2.75
C VAL A 27 -12.37 5.10 -2.13
N ASP A 28 -12.39 5.18 -0.80
CA ASP A 28 -12.49 6.46 -0.07
C ASP A 28 -11.34 7.41 -0.44
N ASN A 29 -10.13 6.86 -0.57
CA ASN A 29 -8.92 7.61 -0.91
C ASN A 29 -8.72 7.82 -2.42
N ARG A 30 -9.66 7.35 -3.28
CA ARG A 30 -9.57 7.40 -4.75
C ARG A 30 -8.26 6.81 -5.30
N ARG A 31 -7.81 5.69 -4.71
CA ARG A 31 -6.61 4.95 -5.10
C ARG A 31 -6.97 3.54 -5.55
N SER A 32 -6.09 2.92 -6.33
CA SER A 32 -6.15 1.47 -6.52
C SER A 32 -5.79 0.76 -5.21
N LEU A 33 -6.23 -0.49 -5.03
CA LEU A 33 -5.87 -1.30 -3.86
C LEU A 33 -4.34 -1.38 -3.69
N ASN A 34 -3.60 -1.58 -4.79
CA ASN A 34 -2.14 -1.62 -4.75
C ASN A 34 -1.54 -0.29 -4.29
N SER A 35 -2.00 0.83 -4.85
CA SER A 35 -1.51 2.16 -4.49
C SER A 35 -1.83 2.54 -3.04
N GLU A 36 -2.97 2.07 -2.51
CA GLU A 36 -3.32 2.28 -1.10
C GLU A 36 -2.41 1.46 -0.17
N ILE A 37 -2.11 0.21 -0.51
CA ILE A 37 -1.16 -0.63 0.22
C ILE A 37 0.24 0.03 0.21
N GLU A 38 0.72 0.45 -0.95
CA GLU A 38 2.01 1.15 -1.08
C GLU A 38 2.05 2.43 -0.25
N HIS A 39 0.98 3.24 -0.27
CA HIS A 39 0.91 4.47 0.50
C HIS A 39 0.99 4.21 2.01
N ARG A 40 0.28 3.19 2.52
CA ARG A 40 0.31 2.82 3.94
C ARG A 40 1.68 2.30 4.37
N LEU A 41 2.27 1.40 3.58
CA LEU A 41 3.60 0.86 3.87
C LEU A 41 4.68 1.95 3.81
N ALA A 42 4.60 2.88 2.87
CA ALA A 42 5.51 4.02 2.79
C ALA A 42 5.38 4.93 4.02
N LYS A 43 4.15 5.18 4.50
CA LYS A 43 3.92 5.94 5.72
C LYS A 43 4.53 5.24 6.94
N MET A 44 4.24 3.95 7.13
CA MET A 44 4.79 3.16 8.23
C MET A 44 6.32 3.15 8.21
N ARG A 45 6.92 2.91 7.04
CA ARG A 45 8.38 2.95 6.86
C ARG A 45 8.97 4.31 7.23
N ALA A 46 8.35 5.40 6.80
CA ALA A 46 8.80 6.74 7.14
C ALA A 46 8.68 7.07 8.64
N GLU A 47 7.70 6.47 9.33
CA GLU A 47 7.55 6.57 10.79
C GLU A 47 8.63 5.76 11.51
N GLU A 48 8.91 4.53 11.06
CA GLU A 48 10.00 3.69 11.59
C GLU A 48 11.36 4.36 11.41
N GLU A 49 11.67 4.87 10.21
CA GLU A 49 12.93 5.58 9.93
C GLU A 49 13.11 6.83 10.82
N LYS A 50 12.02 7.52 11.18
CA LYS A 50 12.05 8.66 12.12
C LYS A 50 12.16 8.23 13.58
N GLY A 51 11.65 7.05 13.92
CA GLY A 51 11.68 6.46 15.26
C GLY A 51 12.96 5.69 15.59
N THR A 52 13.84 5.43 14.61
CA THR A 52 15.10 4.68 14.81
C THR A 52 16.28 5.60 15.22
N VAL A 53 15.96 6.74 15.85
CA VAL A 53 16.91 7.58 16.59
C VAL A 53 16.28 7.91 17.94
N ALA A 54 16.15 6.90 18.80
CA ALA A 54 15.92 7.04 20.22
C ALA A 54 16.69 5.93 20.95
#